data_AF-A0A7V8LJW1-F1
#
_entry.id   AF-A0A7V8LJW1-F1
#
_cell.length_a   1.000
_cell.length_b   1.000
_cell.length_c   1.000
_cell.angle_alpha   90.00
_cell.angle_beta   90.00
_cell.angle_gamma   90.00
#
_symmetry.space_group_name_H-M   'P 1'
#
loop_
_entity.id
_entity.type
_entity.pdbx_description
1 polymer ?
#
loop_
_entity_poly.entity_id
_entity_poly.type
_entity_poly.pdbx_seq_one_letter_code
_entity_poly.pdbx_strand_id
1 'polypeptide(L)'
;MMGAAPDGDESGKGPADAKFTQADLDRIIGERLTRQRSEIADKYGDLDTLKASATELQSIKDRDKTDADKVQDQIADLQSKLTAESEARTKAEAKAAVAERTQYGVDKGLPVALAKKLTGTTNDELDAEIDELKPFLTATDSGPRRPDPNGHQGQPPSGGGTKPSSLAAGKELYAKSRPTTNA
;
A
#
# COMPACT_ATOMS: atom_id res chain seq x y z
N MET A 1 -90.60 -51.81 -95.46
CA MET A 1 -89.89 -53.03 -95.01
C MET A 1 -88.39 -52.76 -95.09
N MET A 2 -87.67 -52.98 -93.97
CA MET A 2 -86.20 -53.11 -93.78
C MET A 2 -85.32 -51.92 -94.23
N GLY A 3 -84.40 -51.33 -93.45
CA GLY A 3 -83.83 -51.63 -92.14
C GLY A 3 -82.34 -51.20 -92.09
N ALA A 4 -81.85 -50.87 -90.89
CA ALA A 4 -80.45 -50.67 -90.44
C ALA A 4 -79.90 -49.23 -90.33
N ALA A 5 -79.29 -48.97 -89.18
CA ALA A 5 -78.88 -47.70 -88.57
C ALA A 5 -77.33 -47.50 -88.65
N PRO A 6 -76.67 -46.76 -87.74
CA PRO A 6 -76.37 -45.33 -87.78
C PRO A 6 -74.85 -45.05 -87.84
N ASP A 7 -74.41 -43.97 -88.48
CA ASP A 7 -73.02 -43.48 -88.35
C ASP A 7 -73.01 -42.16 -87.60
N GLY A 8 -72.47 -42.21 -86.38
CA GLY A 8 -72.20 -41.05 -85.55
C GLY A 8 -70.84 -40.46 -85.90
N ASP A 9 -70.80 -39.12 -86.00
CA ASP A 9 -69.58 -38.35 -86.18
C ASP A 9 -69.56 -37.15 -85.19
N GLU A 10 -68.33 -36.83 -84.75
CA GLU A 10 -67.86 -35.68 -83.96
C GLU A 10 -68.29 -35.61 -82.47
N SER A 11 -67.52 -36.05 -81.48
CA SER A 11 -66.11 -35.76 -81.13
C SER A 11 -65.77 -34.29 -80.90
N GLY A 12 -66.43 -33.66 -79.92
CA GLY A 12 -65.99 -32.38 -79.33
C GLY A 12 -64.98 -32.58 -78.19
N LYS A 13 -63.72 -32.20 -78.42
CA LYS A 13 -62.56 -32.26 -77.51
C LYS A 13 -62.81 -31.63 -76.12
N GLY A 14 -62.59 -32.40 -75.05
CA GLY A 14 -62.21 -31.88 -73.73
C GLY A 14 -60.73 -31.46 -73.71
N PRO A 15 -60.30 -30.60 -72.75
CA PRO A 15 -58.93 -30.10 -72.70
C PRO A 15 -57.96 -31.24 -72.36
N ALA A 16 -56.86 -31.32 -73.12
CA ALA A 16 -55.82 -32.31 -72.92
C ALA A 16 -55.18 -32.17 -71.54
N ASP A 17 -55.05 -33.29 -70.82
CA ASP A 17 -54.38 -33.40 -69.53
C ASP A 17 -52.95 -32.86 -69.62
N ALA A 18 -52.68 -31.70 -69.02
CA ALA A 18 -51.35 -31.13 -68.94
C ALA A 18 -50.47 -32.02 -68.03
N LYS A 19 -49.62 -32.87 -68.64
CA LYS A 19 -48.66 -33.70 -67.91
C LYS A 19 -47.46 -32.84 -67.49
N PHE A 20 -47.36 -32.54 -66.19
CA PHE A 20 -46.18 -31.91 -65.60
C PHE A 20 -44.93 -32.76 -65.86
N THR A 21 -43.89 -32.15 -66.43
CA THR A 21 -42.61 -32.81 -66.68
C THR A 21 -41.62 -32.58 -65.53
N GLN A 22 -40.59 -33.41 -65.42
CA GLN A 22 -39.53 -33.20 -64.42
C GLN A 22 -38.80 -31.86 -64.65
N ALA A 23 -38.63 -31.45 -65.90
CA ALA A 23 -38.04 -30.15 -66.24
C ALA A 23 -38.90 -28.98 -65.72
N ASP A 24 -40.22 -29.11 -65.74
CA ASP A 24 -41.13 -28.10 -65.17
C ASP A 24 -41.02 -28.03 -63.64
N LEU A 25 -40.86 -29.18 -62.97
CA LEU A 25 -40.64 -29.22 -61.53
C LEU A 25 -39.30 -28.57 -61.15
N ASP A 26 -38.21 -28.92 -61.82
CA ASP A 26 -36.88 -28.37 -61.54
C ASP A 26 -36.86 -26.85 -61.76
N ARG A 27 -37.54 -26.36 -62.81
CA ARG A 27 -37.70 -24.92 -63.06
C ARG A 27 -38.47 -24.22 -61.95
N ILE A 28 -39.62 -24.77 -61.53
CA ILE A 28 -40.45 -24.19 -60.47
C ILE A 28 -39.71 -24.18 -59.13
N ILE A 29 -38.98 -25.26 -58.83
CA ILE A 29 -38.14 -25.35 -57.62
C ILE A 29 -37.02 -24.31 -57.67
N GLY A 30 -36.34 -24.16 -58.81
CA GLY A 30 -35.31 -23.14 -59.01
C GLY A 30 -35.85 -21.72 -58.81
N GLU A 31 -36.98 -21.37 -59.44
CA GLU A 31 -37.64 -20.07 -59.29
C GLU A 31 -38.06 -19.79 -57.85
N ARG A 32 -38.55 -20.82 -57.13
CA ARG A 32 -38.93 -20.70 -55.73
C ARG A 32 -37.71 -20.50 -54.83
N LEU A 33 -36.63 -21.25 -55.06
CA LEU A 33 -35.37 -21.10 -54.31
C LEU A 33 -34.76 -19.71 -54.50
N THR A 34 -34.76 -19.18 -55.72
CA THR A 34 -34.24 -17.83 -55.99
C THR A 34 -35.08 -16.76 -55.30
N ARG A 35 -36.42 -16.86 -55.36
CA ARG A 35 -37.31 -15.96 -54.59
C ARG A 35 -37.08 -16.07 -53.10
N GLN A 36 -36.94 -17.28 -52.56
CA GLN A 36 -36.66 -17.47 -51.14
C GLN A 36 -35.32 -16.86 -50.73
N ARG A 37 -34.25 -17.06 -51.52
CA ARG A 37 -32.95 -16.45 -51.24
C ARG A 37 -33.02 -14.92 -51.32
N SER A 38 -33.75 -14.37 -52.28
CA SER A 38 -33.98 -12.92 -52.38
C SER A 38 -34.75 -12.42 -51.17
N GLU A 39 -35.88 -13.04 -50.81
CA GLU A 39 -36.67 -12.64 -49.64
C GLU A 39 -35.88 -12.76 -48.33
N ILE A 40 -35.01 -13.76 -48.20
CA ILE A 40 -34.14 -13.93 -47.04
C ILE A 40 -33.06 -12.83 -47.03
N ALA A 41 -32.44 -12.52 -48.16
CA ALA A 41 -31.47 -11.45 -48.30
C ALA A 41 -32.10 -10.06 -48.05
N ASP A 42 -33.34 -9.85 -48.51
CA ASP A 42 -34.08 -8.60 -48.31
C ASP A 42 -34.49 -8.41 -46.84
N LYS A 43 -34.86 -9.49 -46.13
CA LYS A 43 -35.30 -9.44 -44.73
C LYS A 43 -34.17 -9.42 -43.71
N TYR A 44 -33.10 -10.18 -43.97
CA TYR A 44 -32.03 -10.43 -43.00
C TYR A 44 -30.66 -9.93 -43.46
N GLY A 45 -30.57 -9.35 -44.66
CA GLY A 45 -29.29 -9.05 -45.29
C GLY A 45 -28.57 -10.32 -45.74
N ASP A 46 -27.37 -10.13 -46.27
CA ASP A 46 -26.51 -11.26 -46.62
C ASP A 46 -25.93 -11.88 -45.33
N LEU A 47 -26.35 -13.11 -45.03
CA LEU A 47 -25.92 -13.85 -43.84
C LEU A 47 -24.40 -13.96 -43.73
N ASP A 48 -23.69 -14.01 -44.86
CA ASP A 48 -22.23 -14.10 -44.86
C ASP A 48 -21.60 -12.78 -44.41
N THR A 49 -22.19 -11.64 -44.78
CA THR A 49 -21.75 -10.32 -44.28
C THR A 49 -22.02 -10.14 -42.79
N LEU A 50 -23.15 -10.64 -42.30
CA LEU A 50 -23.47 -10.59 -40.87
C LEU A 50 -22.50 -11.44 -40.03
N LYS A 51 -22.16 -12.64 -40.52
CA LYS A 51 -21.17 -13.51 -39.87
C LYS A 51 -19.77 -12.90 -39.89
N ALA A 52 -19.37 -12.32 -41.02
CA ALA A 52 -18.09 -11.62 -41.14
C ALA A 52 -18.00 -10.47 -40.13
N SER A 53 -19.03 -9.62 -40.08
CA SER A 53 -19.12 -8.48 -39.16
C SER A 53 -19.10 -8.91 -37.69
N ALA A 54 -19.82 -9.99 -37.35
CA ALA A 54 -19.83 -10.53 -36.00
C ALA A 54 -18.45 -11.07 -35.57
N THR A 55 -17.75 -11.74 -36.49
CA THR A 55 -16.39 -12.25 -36.25
C THR A 55 -15.40 -11.11 -36.05
N GLU A 56 -15.49 -10.07 -36.87
CA GLU A 56 -14.65 -8.88 -36.74
C GLU A 56 -14.90 -8.12 -35.45
N LEU A 57 -16.16 -7.91 -35.07
CA LEU A 57 -16.53 -7.30 -33.79
C LEU A 57 -16.02 -8.10 -32.59
N GLN A 58 -16.07 -9.43 -32.67
CA GLN A 58 -15.55 -10.28 -31.61
C GLN A 58 -14.02 -10.14 -31.48
N SER A 59 -13.31 -10.16 -32.62
CA SER A 59 -11.86 -9.95 -32.66
C SER A 59 -11.44 -8.59 -32.07
N ILE A 60 -12.15 -7.51 -32.42
CA ILE A 60 -11.91 -6.17 -31.88
C ILE A 60 -12.15 -6.15 -30.37
N LYS A 61 -13.27 -6.72 -29.89
CA LYS A 61 -13.58 -6.78 -28.46
C LYS A 61 -12.53 -7.55 -27.67
N ASP A 62 -12.04 -8.66 -28.21
CA ASP A 62 -11.03 -9.46 -27.54
C ASP A 62 -9.68 -8.73 -27.52
N ARG A 63 -9.32 -8.04 -28.60
CA ARG A 63 -8.14 -7.16 -28.64
C ARG A 63 -8.25 -6.02 -27.62
N ASP A 64 -9.35 -5.29 -27.63
CA ASP A 64 -9.57 -4.13 -26.75
C ASP A 64 -9.61 -4.55 -25.27
N LYS A 65 -10.14 -5.73 -24.95
CA LYS A 65 -10.02 -6.31 -23.60
C LYS A 65 -8.56 -6.59 -23.24
N THR A 66 -7.80 -7.25 -24.12
CA THR A 66 -6.39 -7.54 -23.83
C THR A 66 -5.55 -6.28 -23.66
N ASP A 67 -5.86 -5.21 -24.39
CA ASP A 67 -5.16 -3.94 -24.26
C ASP A 67 -5.62 -3.17 -23.02
N ALA A 68 -6.90 -3.25 -22.64
CA ALA A 68 -7.39 -2.71 -21.36
C ALA A 68 -6.73 -3.41 -20.16
N ASP A 69 -6.57 -4.73 -20.20
CA ASP A 69 -5.90 -5.49 -19.15
C ASP A 69 -4.42 -5.09 -19.03
N LYS A 70 -3.69 -4.96 -20.15
CA LYS A 70 -2.30 -4.47 -20.15
C LYS A 70 -2.20 -3.05 -19.59
N VAL A 71 -3.14 -2.17 -19.92
CA VAL A 71 -3.16 -0.79 -19.40
C VAL A 71 -3.43 -0.79 -17.90
N GLN A 72 -4.33 -1.65 -17.41
CA GLN A 72 -4.57 -1.80 -15.97
C GLN A 72 -3.32 -2.31 -15.24
N ASP A 73 -2.63 -3.31 -15.78
CA ASP A 73 -1.38 -3.82 -15.23
C ASP A 73 -0.30 -2.73 -15.18
N GLN A 74 -0.17 -1.93 -16.26
CA GLN A 74 0.76 -0.81 -16.31
C GLN A 74 0.41 0.29 -15.29
N ILE A 75 -0.88 0.60 -15.12
CA ILE A 75 -1.33 1.57 -14.11
C ILE A 75 -1.00 1.06 -12.71
N ALA A 76 -1.25 -0.22 -12.41
CA ALA A 76 -0.96 -0.81 -11.12
C ALA A 76 0.55 -0.80 -10.80
N ASP A 77 1.40 -1.15 -11.77
CA ASP A 77 2.85 -1.10 -11.63
C ASP A 77 3.36 0.33 -11.43
N LEU A 78 2.86 1.29 -12.21
CA LEU A 78 3.22 2.70 -12.06
C LEU A 78 2.77 3.28 -10.71
N GLN A 79 1.57 2.91 -10.24
CA GLN A 79 1.08 3.31 -8.93
C GLN A 79 1.97 2.75 -7.81
N SER A 80 2.34 1.47 -7.89
CA SER A 80 3.24 0.85 -6.90
C SER A 80 4.62 1.51 -6.87
N LYS A 81 5.18 1.84 -8.04
CA LYS A 81 6.45 2.58 -8.13
C LYS A 81 6.35 3.98 -7.55
N LEU A 82 5.25 4.69 -7.83
CA LEU A 82 5.04 6.03 -7.32
C LEU A 82 4.89 6.04 -5.79
N THR A 83 4.17 5.07 -5.22
CA THR A 83 4.07 4.94 -3.76
C THR A 83 5.42 4.64 -3.14
N ALA A 84 6.20 3.73 -3.72
CA ALA A 84 7.53 3.39 -3.22
C ALA A 84 8.51 4.57 -3.29
N GLU A 85 8.52 5.32 -4.40
CA GLU A 85 9.32 6.55 -4.55
C GLU A 85 8.90 7.64 -3.56
N SER A 86 7.59 7.85 -3.38
CA SER A 86 7.07 8.81 -2.40
C SER A 86 7.49 8.45 -0.96
N GLU A 87 7.37 7.17 -0.59
CA GLU A 87 7.83 6.68 0.71
C GLU A 87 9.35 6.80 0.89
N ALA A 88 10.13 6.50 -0.16
CA ALA A 88 11.58 6.65 -0.14
C ALA A 88 11.98 8.14 0.03
N ARG A 89 11.32 9.03 -0.69
CA ARG A 89 11.55 10.48 -0.64
C ARG A 89 11.18 11.05 0.72
N THR A 90 9.99 10.76 1.23
CA THR A 90 9.56 11.22 2.57
C THR A 90 10.50 10.72 3.67
N LYS A 91 10.96 9.47 3.58
CA LYS A 91 11.96 8.92 4.51
C LYS A 91 13.33 9.61 4.37
N ALA A 92 13.74 9.95 3.15
CA ALA A 92 14.99 10.67 2.92
C ALA A 92 14.92 12.11 3.47
N GLU A 93 13.82 12.82 3.20
CA GLU A 93 13.57 14.17 3.71
C GLU A 93 13.49 14.17 5.25
N ALA A 94 12.80 13.20 5.85
CA ALA A 94 12.75 13.06 7.31
C ALA A 94 14.14 12.82 7.91
N LYS A 95 14.98 11.98 7.27
CA LYS A 95 16.36 11.76 7.71
C LYS A 95 17.22 13.00 7.58
N ALA A 96 17.10 13.74 6.48
CA ALA A 96 17.81 15.00 6.28
C ALA A 96 17.43 16.02 7.36
N ALA A 97 16.13 16.18 7.62
CA ALA A 97 15.64 17.07 8.68
C ALA A 97 16.13 16.65 10.09
N VAL A 98 16.23 15.36 10.40
CA VAL A 98 16.82 14.89 11.67
C VAL A 98 18.31 15.21 11.74
N ALA A 99 19.04 15.04 10.63
CA ALA A 99 20.47 15.34 10.57
C ALA A 99 20.74 16.84 10.76
N GLU A 100 19.98 17.71 10.09
CA GLU A 100 20.06 19.17 10.25
C GLU A 100 19.76 19.60 11.67
N ARG A 101 18.70 19.07 12.29
CA ARG A 101 18.37 19.34 13.71
C ARG A 101 19.47 18.88 14.67
N THR A 102 20.03 17.69 14.43
CA THR A 102 21.14 17.17 15.23
C THR A 102 22.36 18.09 15.09
N GLN A 103 22.68 18.52 13.88
CA GLN A 103 23.81 19.42 13.63
C GLN A 103 23.59 20.77 14.34
N TYR A 104 22.37 21.33 14.24
CA TYR A 104 22.00 22.56 14.92
C TYR A 104 22.20 22.48 16.44
N GLY A 105 21.78 21.38 17.06
CA GLY A 105 22.01 21.14 18.49
C GLY A 105 23.50 21.05 18.85
N VAL A 106 24.29 20.36 18.02
CA VAL A 106 25.75 20.25 18.20
C VAL A 106 26.42 21.61 18.10
N ASP A 107 26.06 22.43 17.10
CA ASP A 107 26.62 23.76 16.89
C ASP A 107 26.32 24.71 18.06
N LYS A 108 25.18 24.52 18.74
CA LYS A 108 24.78 25.26 19.96
C LYS A 108 25.38 24.68 21.26
N GLY A 109 26.21 23.65 21.16
CA GLY A 109 26.97 23.09 22.28
C GLY A 109 26.34 21.89 22.99
N LEU A 110 25.29 21.27 22.43
CA LEU A 110 24.81 19.98 22.95
C LEU A 110 25.71 18.83 22.49
N PRO A 111 25.99 17.84 23.36
CA PRO A 111 26.58 16.57 22.95
C PRO A 111 25.70 15.87 21.92
N VAL A 112 26.34 15.20 20.96
CA VAL A 112 25.68 14.46 19.86
C VAL A 112 24.60 13.49 20.35
N ALA A 113 24.77 12.89 21.53
CA ALA A 113 23.79 11.98 22.12
C ALA A 113 22.46 12.67 22.47
N LEU A 114 22.50 13.92 22.95
CA LEU A 114 21.31 14.71 23.28
C LEU A 114 20.79 15.47 22.06
N ALA A 115 21.67 15.94 21.18
CA ALA A 115 21.25 16.60 19.94
C ALA A 115 20.40 15.68 19.03
N LYS A 116 20.67 14.36 19.03
CA LYS A 116 19.85 13.35 18.35
C LYS A 116 18.44 13.17 18.93
N LYS A 117 18.18 13.71 20.14
CA LYS A 117 16.90 13.60 20.84
C LYS A 117 16.04 14.85 20.69
N LEU A 118 16.56 15.91 20.05
CA LEU A 118 15.80 17.13 19.81
C LEU A 118 14.56 16.82 18.96
N THR A 119 13.43 17.35 19.39
CA THR A 119 12.11 17.10 18.79
C THR A 119 11.55 18.33 18.09
N GLY A 120 12.04 19.53 18.44
CA GLY A 120 11.67 20.79 17.78
C GLY A 120 11.77 20.73 16.26
N THR A 121 10.87 21.45 15.59
CA THR A 121 10.81 21.54 14.12
C THR A 121 11.17 22.92 13.60
N THR A 122 11.10 23.93 14.47
CA THR A 122 11.51 25.31 14.18
C THR A 122 12.76 25.68 14.98
N ASN A 123 13.49 26.70 14.52
CA ASN A 123 14.70 27.15 15.21
C ASN A 123 14.40 27.66 16.62
N ASP A 124 13.25 28.30 16.84
CA ASP A 124 12.83 28.82 18.15
C ASP A 124 12.51 27.68 19.14
N GLU A 125 11.81 26.64 18.67
CA GLU A 125 11.54 25.42 19.47
C GLU A 125 12.84 24.70 19.82
N LEU A 126 13.75 24.57 18.85
CA LEU A 126 15.06 23.94 19.06
C LEU A 126 15.89 24.73 20.07
N ASP A 127 15.91 26.06 19.97
CA ASP A 127 16.64 26.91 20.92
C ASP A 127 16.07 26.80 22.34
N ALA A 128 14.75 26.77 22.50
CA ALA A 128 14.11 26.57 23.80
C ALA A 128 14.42 25.19 24.41
N GLU A 129 14.34 24.12 23.61
CA GLU A 129 14.65 22.75 24.03
C GLU A 129 16.14 22.62 24.39
N ILE A 130 17.03 23.27 23.64
CA ILE A 130 18.46 23.36 23.90
C ILE A 130 18.74 24.07 25.23
N ASP A 131 18.08 25.19 25.48
CA ASP A 131 18.26 25.96 26.71
C ASP A 131 17.72 25.22 27.95
N GLU A 132 16.65 24.44 27.79
CA GLU A 132 16.14 23.54 28.84
C GLU A 132 17.11 22.39 29.14
N LEU A 133 17.81 21.87 28.12
CA LEU A 133 18.73 20.74 28.27
C LEU A 133 20.13 21.14 28.79
N LYS A 134 20.59 22.37 28.52
CA LYS A 134 21.88 22.90 28.98
C LYS A 134 22.19 22.70 30.48
N PRO A 135 21.29 22.98 31.44
CA PRO A 135 21.58 22.78 32.87
C PRO A 135 21.89 21.33 33.22
N PHE A 136 21.32 20.35 32.51
CA PHE A 136 21.55 18.93 32.75
C PHE A 136 22.92 18.43 32.26
N LEU A 137 23.59 19.17 31.37
CA LEU A 137 24.95 18.83 30.90
C LEU A 137 25.97 18.91 32.04
N THR A 138 25.87 19.94 32.87
CA THR A 138 26.80 20.19 33.99
C THR A 138 26.68 19.16 35.12
N ALA A 139 25.56 18.43 35.17
CA ALA A 139 25.37 17.34 36.10
C ALA A 139 26.13 16.06 35.71
N THR A 140 26.68 15.97 34.49
CA THR A 140 27.32 14.75 33.97
C THR A 140 28.85 14.78 34.10
N ASP A 141 29.49 15.96 34.01
CA ASP A 141 30.94 16.12 34.29
C ASP A 141 31.26 16.17 35.79
N SER A 142 30.24 16.36 36.62
CA SER A 142 30.35 16.19 38.07
C SER A 142 30.04 14.73 38.38
N GLY A 143 31.07 13.87 38.45
CA GLY A 143 30.93 12.49 38.96
C GLY A 143 30.11 12.44 40.26
N PRO A 144 29.64 11.24 40.70
CA PRO A 144 28.67 11.10 41.79
C PRO A 144 28.97 12.09 42.91
N ARG A 145 28.06 13.07 43.11
CA ARG A 145 28.25 14.15 44.09
C ARG A 145 28.69 13.47 45.37
N ARG A 146 29.96 13.66 45.75
CA ARG A 146 30.45 13.11 47.01
C ARG A 146 29.51 13.69 48.06
N PRO A 147 28.89 12.86 48.93
CA PRO A 147 28.11 13.39 50.02
C PRO A 147 28.97 14.44 50.72
N ASP A 148 28.42 15.65 50.90
CA ASP A 148 29.16 16.70 51.60
C ASP A 148 29.66 16.10 52.92
N PRO A 149 30.95 16.30 53.28
CA PRO A 149 31.47 15.82 54.54
C PRO A 149 30.54 16.28 55.64
N ASN A 150 29.93 15.32 56.34
CA ASN A 150 29.02 15.64 57.43
C ASN A 150 29.82 16.48 58.44
N GLY A 151 29.43 17.74 58.64
CA GLY A 151 30.12 18.67 59.53
C GLY A 151 30.15 18.21 61.00
N HIS A 152 29.41 17.14 61.32
CA HIS A 152 29.41 16.48 62.63
C HIS A 152 30.36 15.28 62.71
N GLN A 153 31.00 14.89 61.61
CA GLN A 153 31.92 13.75 61.58
C GLN A 153 33.28 14.20 62.12
N GLY A 154 33.51 13.95 63.42
CA GLY A 154 34.76 14.28 64.11
C GLY A 154 34.74 15.60 64.88
N GLN A 155 33.67 16.40 64.75
CA GLN A 155 33.49 17.61 65.57
C GLN A 155 32.78 17.22 66.89
N PRO A 156 33.39 17.44 68.06
CA PRO A 156 32.65 17.32 69.32
C PRO A 156 31.52 18.36 69.32
N PRO A 157 30.34 18.07 69.87
CA PRO A 157 29.26 19.05 69.95
C PRO A 157 29.79 20.28 70.68
N SER A 158 29.70 21.44 70.03
CA SER A 158 30.06 22.74 70.58
C SER A 158 29.02 23.14 71.64
N GLY A 159 29.03 22.44 72.76
CA GLY A 159 28.32 22.77 73.99
C GLY A 159 29.33 22.61 75.11
N GLY A 160 29.78 23.73 75.67
CA GLY A 160 30.79 23.79 76.72
C GLY A 160 30.56 22.74 77.80
N GLY A 161 31.48 21.79 77.88
CA GLY A 161 31.40 20.69 78.82
C GLY A 161 32.53 19.72 78.56
N THR A 162 33.50 19.74 79.46
CA THR A 162 34.71 18.92 79.54
C THR A 162 34.39 17.42 79.59
N LYS A 163 33.90 16.84 78.49
CA LYS A 163 33.80 15.38 78.35
C LYS A 163 35.11 14.88 77.76
N PRO A 164 35.87 14.02 78.47
CA PRO A 164 37.14 13.53 77.96
C PRO A 164 36.91 12.82 76.62
N SER A 165 37.74 13.15 75.63
CA SER A 165 37.78 12.40 74.37
C SER A 165 37.96 10.91 74.66
N SER A 166 37.50 10.04 73.77
CA SER A 166 37.58 8.57 73.95
C SER A 166 38.99 8.07 74.28
N LEU A 167 40.03 8.83 73.88
CA LEU A 167 41.43 8.58 74.22
C LEU A 167 41.77 8.94 75.67
N ALA A 168 41.28 10.06 76.20
CA ALA A 168 41.49 10.46 77.58
C ALA A 168 40.72 9.55 78.55
N ALA A 169 39.44 9.27 78.25
CA ALA A 169 38.62 8.32 79.01
C ALA A 169 39.21 6.90 78.96
N GLY A 170 39.75 6.48 77.80
CA GLY A 170 40.42 5.19 77.64
C GLY A 170 41.72 5.10 78.45
N LYS A 171 42.53 6.16 78.50
CA LYS A 171 43.74 6.22 79.34
C LYS A 171 43.41 6.13 80.83
N GLU A 172 42.36 6.81 81.28
CA GLU A 172 41.92 6.75 82.68
C GLU A 172 41.42 5.36 83.07
N LEU A 173 40.63 4.70 82.21
CA LEU A 173 40.20 3.32 82.43
C LEU A 173 41.37 2.32 82.42
N TYR A 174 42.36 2.52 81.54
CA TYR A 174 43.56 1.70 81.50
C TYR A 174 44.38 1.84 82.79
N ALA A 175 44.57 3.07 83.29
CA ALA A 175 45.25 3.32 84.56
C ALA A 175 44.49 2.72 85.76
N LYS A 176 43.15 2.77 85.73
CA LYS A 176 42.28 2.25 86.81
C LYS A 176 42.18 0.72 86.82
N SER A 177 42.28 0.09 85.65
CA SER A 177 42.26 -1.39 85.50
C SER A 177 43.63 -2.03 85.68
N ARG A 178 44.71 -1.24 85.68
CA ARG A 178 46.08 -1.69 85.95
C ARG A 178 46.79 -0.74 86.93
N PRO A 179 46.46 -0.78 88.23
CA PRO A 179 47.27 -0.09 89.23
C PRO A 179 48.67 -0.71 89.20
N THR A 180 49.68 0.12 88.97
CA THR A 180 51.09 -0.30 89.07
C THR A 180 51.34 -0.79 90.49
N THR A 181 51.48 -2.10 90.67
CA THR A 181 52.04 -2.67 91.90
C THR A 181 53.51 -2.28 91.92
N ASN A 182 53.84 -1.17 92.58
CA ASN A 182 55.22 -0.84 92.89
C ASN A 182 55.71 -1.79 93.99
N ALA A 183 56.96 -2.22 93.84
CA ALA A 183 57.75 -3.01 94.78
C ALA A 183 57.78 -2.40 96.20
#